data_AF-A0A940QKQ8-F1
#
_entry.id   AF-A0A940QKQ8-F1
#
_cell.length_a   1.000
_cell.length_b   1.000
_cell.length_c   1.000
_cell.angle_alpha   90.00
_cell.angle_beta   90.00
_cell.angle_gamma   90.00
#
_symmetry.space_group_name_H-M   'P 1'
#
loop_
_entity.id
_entity.type
_entity.pdbx_description
1 polymer ?
#
loop_
_entity_poly.entity_id
_entity_poly.type
_entity_poly.pdbx_seq_one_letter_code
_entity_poly.pdbx_strand_id
1 'polypeptide(L)' 'MRWKTKAELAWECGYEEAKRYAEEHGAADAPIHYVSPDGYKLGVFLSKCREKYGKGTLCQEKIDMLNEIGMVWNKSRA' A
#
# COMPACT_ATOMS: atom_id res chain seq x y z
N MET A 1 -5.63 -27.11 4.21
CA MET A 1 -6.04 -25.98 3.34
C MET A 1 -5.56 -24.71 4.00
N ARG A 2 -4.72 -23.91 3.34
CA ARG A 2 -4.15 -22.68 3.92
C ARG A 2 -5.21 -21.57 3.76
N TRP A 3 -6.05 -21.39 4.77
CA TRP A 3 -7.01 -20.29 4.79
C TRP A 3 -6.23 -18.98 4.90
N LYS A 4 -6.32 -18.13 3.88
CA LYS A 4 -5.81 -16.75 3.96
C LYS A 4 -6.65 -16.01 5.00
N THR A 5 -5.98 -15.32 5.89
CA THR A 5 -6.67 -14.49 6.88
C THR A 5 -7.35 -13.31 6.18
N LYS A 6 -8.40 -12.77 6.78
CA LYS A 6 -9.06 -11.54 6.30
C LYS A 6 -8.05 -10.38 6.09
N ALA A 7 -6.96 -10.38 6.86
CA ALA A 7 -5.88 -9.41 6.76
C ALA A 7 -4.99 -9.61 5.52
N GLU A 8 -4.75 -10.86 5.10
CA GLU A 8 -4.03 -11.16 3.86
C GLU A 8 -4.86 -10.80 2.63
N LEU A 9 -6.15 -11.14 2.62
CA LEU A 9 -7.05 -10.78 1.52
C LEU A 9 -7.18 -9.26 1.37
N ALA A 10 -7.35 -8.54 2.48
CA ALA A 10 -7.40 -7.08 2.47
C ALA A 10 -6.07 -6.45 2.02
N TRP A 11 -4.95 -7.13 2.28
CA TRP A 11 -3.63 -6.72 1.82
C TRP A 11 -3.47 -6.91 0.31
N GLU A 12 -3.84 -8.08 -0.21
CA GLU A 12 -3.78 -8.36 -1.66
C GLU A 12 -4.63 -7.37 -2.44
N CYS A 13 -5.87 -7.10 -2.02
CA CYS A 13 -6.70 -6.07 -2.67
C CYS A 13 -6.06 -4.68 -2.61
N GLY A 14 -5.52 -4.28 -1.45
CA GLY A 14 -4.88 -2.98 -1.31
C GLY A 14 -3.61 -2.85 -2.14
N TYR A 15 -2.85 -3.94 -2.28
CA TYR A 15 -1.64 -4.00 -3.11
C TYR A 15 -1.96 -3.94 -4.60
N GLU A 16 -2.97 -4.68 -5.05
CA GLU A 16 -3.41 -4.64 -6.45
C GLU A 16 -3.86 -3.24 -6.86
N GLU A 17 -4.63 -2.57 -6.00
CA GLU A 17 -5.06 -1.19 -6.20
C GLU A 17 -3.88 -0.20 -6.18
N ALA A 18 -2.91 -0.41 -5.27
CA ALA A 18 -1.69 0.40 -5.21
C ALA A 18 -0.85 0.23 -6.47
N LYS A 19 -0.76 -0.99 -6.99
CA LYS A 19 -0.05 -1.31 -8.22
C LYS A 19 -0.70 -0.62 -9.41
N ARG A 20 -2.03 -0.73 -9.56
CA ARG A 20 -2.79 -0.02 -10.62
C ARG A 20 -2.56 1.49 -10.55
N TYR A 21 -2.60 2.07 -9.35
CA TYR A 21 -2.33 3.49 -9.15
C TYR A 21 -0.90 3.86 -9.56
N ALA A 22 0.09 3.05 -9.17
CA ALA A 22 1.49 3.25 -9.54
C ALA A 22 1.74 3.09 -11.04
N GLU A 23 1.06 2.17 -11.72
CA GLU A 23 1.15 2.03 -13.18
C GLU A 23 0.58 3.26 -13.91
N GLU A 24 -0.45 3.89 -13.35
CA GLU A 24 -1.07 5.10 -13.94
C GLU A 24 -0.33 6.41 -13.58
N HIS A 25 0.15 6.54 -12.35
CA HIS A 25 0.78 7.77 -11.83
C HIS A 25 2.31 7.71 -11.79
N GLY A 26 2.90 6.53 -12.02
CA GLY A 26 4.33 6.25 -11.91
C GLY A 26 4.82 5.93 -10.50
N ALA A 27 4.03 6.20 -9.45
CA ALA A 27 4.40 5.94 -8.06
C ALA A 27 3.18 5.72 -7.16
N ALA A 28 3.32 4.84 -6.17
CA ALA A 28 2.32 4.63 -5.12
C ALA A 28 2.38 5.73 -4.03
N ASP A 29 2.18 7.00 -4.39
CA ASP A 29 2.00 8.14 -3.45
C ASP A 29 0.55 8.64 -3.40
N ALA A 30 -0.43 7.73 -3.37
CA ALA A 30 -1.82 8.12 -3.27
C ALA A 30 -2.07 8.89 -1.93
N PRO A 31 -2.70 10.08 -1.96
CA PRO A 31 -2.98 10.83 -0.75
C PRO A 31 -3.99 10.09 0.13
N ILE A 32 -4.03 10.35 1.44
CA ILE A 32 -4.88 9.60 2.41
C ILE A 32 -6.38 9.59 2.07
N HIS A 33 -6.86 10.65 1.40
CA HIS A 33 -8.24 10.80 0.96
C HIS A 33 -8.51 10.19 -0.42
N TYR A 34 -7.49 9.64 -1.09
CA TYR A 34 -7.67 8.98 -2.38
C TYR A 34 -8.44 7.68 -2.22
N VAL A 35 -9.46 7.56 -3.06
CA VAL A 35 -10.28 6.36 -3.23
C VAL A 35 -10.09 5.92 -4.66
N SER A 36 -9.68 4.67 -4.82
CA SER A 36 -9.54 4.05 -6.13
C SER A 36 -10.90 3.94 -6.83
N PRO A 37 -10.96 3.86 -8.17
CA PRO A 37 -12.18 3.59 -8.93
C PRO A 37 -13.03 2.41 -8.42
N ASP A 38 -12.43 1.39 -7.80
CA ASP A 38 -13.14 0.26 -7.17
C ASP A 38 -13.80 0.60 -5.82
N GLY A 39 -13.71 1.86 -5.37
CA GLY A 39 -14.22 2.31 -4.07
C GLY A 39 -13.29 1.96 -2.90
N TYR A 40 -12.11 1.42 -3.16
CA TYR A 40 -11.13 1.09 -2.13
C TYR A 40 -10.39 2.34 -1.66
N LYS A 41 -10.29 2.51 -0.34
CA LYS A 41 -9.57 3.64 0.28
C LYS A 41 -8.06 3.39 0.24
N LEU A 42 -7.48 3.42 -0.95
CA LEU A 42 -6.05 3.19 -1.18
C LEU A 42 -5.20 4.15 -0.33
N GLY A 43 -5.58 5.42 -0.23
CA GLY A 43 -4.90 6.39 0.64
C GLY A 43 -4.80 5.95 2.10
N VAL A 44 -5.90 5.41 2.65
CA VAL A 44 -5.94 4.87 4.02
C VAL A 44 -5.09 3.61 4.14
N PHE A 45 -5.08 2.75 3.11
CA PHE A 45 -4.24 1.57 3.07
C PHE A 45 -2.75 1.94 3.11
N LEU A 46 -2.30 2.86 2.25
CA LEU A 46 -0.92 3.34 2.24
C LEU A 46 -0.55 4.00 3.58
N SER A 47 -1.46 4.79 4.17
CA SER A 47 -1.25 5.38 5.50
C SER A 47 -1.08 4.31 6.59
N LYS A 48 -1.89 3.25 6.58
CA LYS A 48 -1.73 2.11 7.52
C LYS A 48 -0.42 1.38 7.29
N CYS A 49 0.01 1.22 6.04
CA CYS A 49 1.32 0.64 5.72
C CYS A 49 2.44 1.47 6.32
N ARG A 50 2.42 2.80 6.11
CA ARG A 50 3.41 3.74 6.68
C ARG A 50 3.44 3.69 8.21
N GLU A 51 2.27 3.64 8.84
CA GLU A 51 2.19 3.49 10.31
C GLU A 51 2.80 2.17 10.78
N LYS A 52 2.48 1.04 10.12
CA LYS A 52 3.04 -0.26 10.47
C LYS A 52 4.54 -0.34 10.22
N TYR A 53 5.02 0.31 9.17
CA TYR A 53 6.44 0.45 8.85
C TYR A 53 7.17 1.22 9.94
N GLY A 54 6.64 2.39 10.35
CA GLY A 54 7.19 3.16 11.47
C GLY A 54 7.14 2.43 12.81
N LYS A 55 6.15 1.55 13.00
CA LYS A 55 6.04 0.65 14.18
C LYS A 55 6.91 -0.61 14.09
N GLY A 56 7.56 -0.88 12.95
CA GLY A 56 8.33 -2.13 12.75
C GLY A 56 7.47 -3.41 12.73
N THR A 57 6.17 -3.29 12.48
CA THR A 57 5.21 -4.42 12.47
C THR A 57 4.86 -4.89 11.06
N LEU A 58 5.35 -4.18 10.04
CA LEU A 58 5.16 -4.56 8.64
C LEU A 58 6.23 -5.56 8.23
N CYS A 59 5.83 -6.68 7.64
CA CYS A 59 6.77 -7.68 7.14
C CYS A 59 7.66 -7.09 6.05
N GLN A 60 8.93 -7.51 6.02
CA GLN A 60 9.89 -7.06 5.01
C GLN A 60 9.42 -7.36 3.57
N GLU A 61 8.81 -8.52 3.34
CA GLU A 61 8.23 -8.89 2.03
C GLU A 61 7.16 -7.88 1.56
N LYS A 62 6.36 -7.36 2.49
CA LYS A 62 5.32 -6.36 2.20
C LYS A 62 5.91 -4.99 1.89
N ILE A 63 7.02 -4.67 2.54
CA ILE A 63 7.78 -3.44 2.28
C ILE A 63 8.40 -3.53 0.89
N ASP A 64 9.00 -4.68 0.54
CA ASP A 64 9.66 -4.91 -0.73
C ASP A 64 8.66 -4.85 -1.91
N MET A 65 7.53 -5.53 -1.80
CA MET A 65 6.43 -5.43 -2.77
C MET A 65 5.97 -3.98 -3.01
N LEU A 66 5.81 -3.21 -1.94
CA LEU A 66 5.43 -1.81 -2.06
C LEU A 66 6.54 -0.94 -2.67
N ASN A 67 7.82 -1.21 -2.35
CA ASN A 67 8.95 -0.51 -2.96
C ASN A 67 9.06 -0.81 -4.47
N GLU A 68 8.75 -2.03 -4.90
CA GLU A 68 8.76 -2.41 -6.33
C GLU A 68 7.79 -1.55 -7.16
N ILE A 69 6.63 -1.19 -6.59
CA ILE A 69 5.64 -0.31 -7.22
C ILE A 69 5.87 1.19 -6.94
N GLY A 70 7.05 1.56 -6.44
CA GLY A 70 7.40 2.97 -6.21
C GLY A 70 6.67 3.61 -5.02
N MET A 71 6.42 2.84 -3.95
CA MET A 71 5.85 3.38 -2.71
C MET A 71 6.75 4.43 -2.08
N VAL A 72 6.19 5.62 -1.89
CA VAL A 72 6.85 6.71 -1.17
C VAL A 72 6.54 6.57 0.33
N TRP A 73 7.52 6.14 1.12
CA TRP A 73 7.38 6.02 2.58
C TRP A 73 7.56 7.35 3.30
N ASN A 74 8.44 8.21 2.77
CA ASN A 74 8.79 9.49 3.35
C ASN A 74 8.78 10.56 2.26
N LYS A 75 8.00 11.63 2.46
CA LYS A 75 8.19 12.87 1.70
C LYS A 75 9.38 13.60 2.29
N SER A 76 10.57 13.01 2.14
CA SER A 76 11.83 13.70 2.39
C SER A 76 11.96 14.76 1.30
N ARG A 77 11.42 15.94 1.57
CA ARG A 77 11.65 17.15 0.81
C ARG A 77 13.15 17.46 0.97
N ALA A 78 13.94 17.15 -0.06
CA ALA A 78 15.26 17.75 -0.25
C ALA A 78 15.09 19.02 -1.11
#